data_AF-A0A3N5MN90-F1
#
_entry.id   AF-A0A3N5MN90-F1
#
_cell.length_a   1.000
_cell.length_b   1.000
_cell.length_c   1.000
_cell.angle_alpha   90.00
_cell.angle_beta   90.00
_cell.angle_gamma   90.00
#
_symmetry.space_group_name_H-M   'P 1'
#
loop_
_entity.id
_entity.type
_entity.pdbx_description
1 polymer ?
#
loop_
_entity_poly.entity_id
_entity_poly.type
_entity_poly.pdbx_seq_one_letter_code
_entity_poly.pdbx_strand_id
1 'polypeptide(L)'
;MIFHEVSHYAMYCLYGKKFPESPADKAGAVKTINHGGYMNPSTSDSFVEGFAEFMPAVMTEYYGTSMIAGTMSGVSIGDEFEAWDYAGAAEEHAVSSSLWSLYDTDAHYESERLFRENELRKTLADPALVQYEADLKGITIDEYQAQVAREIGLLQSGENTFLAQNPVRLRFDEIWPVLRTYQQDVAAVHDSLVSRYPAKKAAINTVFVNHGFYRDTRRGNGSYDPGEPFRPASGDRKTYAAGDPFTDYPTGGFRYTGIETVGPAGDYQRTTRRSTEPLPGHFIKTPVDVPLYVVRVEYEDRPWKSYRTLVSGTDAMVPVPVPPPAEKAGITVVPVGVKYESPLFFRSEDFNRNFAAAAARGYYLEHDFKVSGPIPPRTVVKAGGTSGPGRGSGLFTAQGPALRALEMAGSGDVRGLPVLLVPVTGIIAAFFLLKKKKE
;
A
#
# COMPACT_ATOMS: atom_id res chain seq x y z
N MET A 1 -11.17 -7.60 -10.85
CA MET A 1 -11.20 -8.73 -9.88
C MET A 1 -10.44 -9.97 -10.38
N ILE A 2 -10.84 -10.72 -11.44
CA ILE A 2 -10.06 -11.92 -11.83
C ILE A 2 -8.59 -11.60 -12.20
N PHE A 3 -8.37 -10.58 -13.04
CA PHE A 3 -7.00 -10.18 -13.40
C PHE A 3 -6.20 -9.61 -12.23
N HIS A 4 -6.87 -9.00 -11.25
CA HIS A 4 -6.25 -8.52 -10.00
C HIS A 4 -5.60 -9.69 -9.24
N GLU A 5 -6.41 -10.71 -8.95
CA GLU A 5 -5.95 -11.90 -8.22
C GLU A 5 -4.88 -12.69 -8.99
N VAL A 6 -5.01 -12.76 -10.32
CA VAL A 6 -3.99 -13.35 -11.18
C VAL A 6 -2.67 -12.56 -11.09
N SER A 7 -2.73 -11.25 -10.95
CA SER A 7 -1.55 -10.39 -10.83
C SER A 7 -0.83 -10.57 -9.48
N HIS A 8 -1.57 -10.76 -8.38
CA HIS A 8 -0.96 -11.22 -7.12
C HIS A 8 -0.23 -12.55 -7.29
N TYR A 9 -0.88 -13.53 -7.92
CA TYR A 9 -0.26 -14.83 -8.16
C TYR A 9 1.00 -14.73 -9.04
N ALA A 10 0.96 -13.88 -10.07
CA ALA A 10 2.11 -13.60 -10.92
C ALA A 10 3.27 -12.98 -10.14
N MET A 11 3.02 -11.94 -9.32
CA MET A 11 4.03 -11.35 -8.44
C MET A 11 4.63 -12.41 -7.50
N TYR A 12 3.79 -13.18 -6.82
CA TYR A 12 4.22 -14.23 -5.92
C TYR A 12 5.17 -15.22 -6.60
N CYS A 13 4.85 -15.63 -7.84
CA CYS A 13 5.70 -16.51 -8.63
C CYS A 13 7.02 -15.85 -9.03
N LEU A 14 6.97 -14.62 -9.54
CA LEU A 14 8.16 -13.84 -9.97
C LEU A 14 9.14 -13.63 -8.81
N TYR A 15 8.60 -13.44 -7.61
CA TYR A 15 9.39 -13.12 -6.42
C TYR A 15 9.85 -14.35 -5.63
N GLY A 16 9.69 -15.54 -6.21
CA GLY A 16 10.17 -16.77 -5.61
C GLY A 16 9.30 -17.25 -4.46
N LYS A 17 7.98 -17.13 -4.62
CA LYS A 17 6.94 -17.56 -3.66
C LYS A 17 6.92 -16.75 -2.36
N LYS A 18 7.05 -15.43 -2.49
CA LYS A 18 6.90 -14.45 -1.41
C LYS A 18 6.35 -13.14 -1.95
N PHE A 19 5.66 -12.40 -1.10
CA PHE A 19 5.27 -11.03 -1.40
C PHE A 19 6.39 -10.04 -0.97
N PRO A 20 6.39 -8.82 -1.53
CA PRO A 20 7.00 -7.65 -0.91
C PRO A 20 6.66 -7.61 0.58
N GLU A 21 7.71 -7.48 1.38
CA GLU A 21 7.61 -7.38 2.83
C GLU A 21 8.71 -6.42 3.25
N SER A 22 8.39 -5.45 4.09
CA SER A 22 9.42 -4.64 4.70
C SER A 22 10.23 -5.46 5.71
N PRO A 23 11.44 -5.03 6.09
CA PRO A 23 12.18 -5.66 7.18
C PRO A 23 11.36 -5.83 8.46
N ALA A 24 10.41 -4.92 8.72
CA ALA A 24 9.52 -4.98 9.87
C ALA A 24 8.44 -6.05 9.77
N ASP A 25 7.85 -6.21 8.58
CA ASP A 25 6.84 -7.25 8.30
C ASP A 25 7.50 -8.62 8.42
N LYS A 26 8.70 -8.75 7.85
CA LYS A 26 9.54 -9.96 7.94
C LYS A 26 9.97 -10.28 9.38
N ALA A 27 10.23 -9.26 10.20
CA ALA A 27 10.57 -9.42 11.61
C ALA A 27 9.34 -9.64 12.50
N GLY A 28 8.12 -9.53 11.97
CA GLY A 28 6.87 -9.60 12.73
C GLY A 28 6.74 -8.50 13.79
N ALA A 29 7.45 -7.39 13.63
CA ALA A 29 7.49 -6.28 14.59
C ALA A 29 6.23 -5.42 14.52
N VAL A 30 5.63 -5.33 13.33
CA VAL A 30 4.35 -4.66 13.08
C VAL A 30 3.53 -5.55 12.17
N LYS A 31 2.23 -5.67 12.46
CA LYS A 31 1.30 -6.36 11.56
C LYS A 31 0.75 -5.36 10.55
N THR A 32 1.14 -5.54 9.30
CA THR A 32 0.52 -4.91 8.13
C THR A 32 -0.99 -5.15 8.14
N ILE A 33 -1.73 -4.09 7.92
CA ILE A 33 -3.17 -4.12 7.68
C ILE A 33 -3.33 -4.25 6.17
N ASN A 34 -4.06 -5.28 5.72
CA ASN A 34 -4.43 -5.41 4.31
C ASN A 34 -5.22 -4.17 3.87
N HIS A 35 -4.82 -3.54 2.76
CA HIS A 35 -5.32 -2.23 2.30
C HIS A 35 -5.20 -1.15 3.38
N GLY A 36 -4.12 -1.21 4.16
CA GLY A 36 -3.90 -0.29 5.28
C GLY A 36 -3.35 1.06 4.85
N GLY A 37 -2.82 1.14 3.62
CA GLY A 37 -2.26 2.35 3.03
C GLY A 37 -1.31 3.09 3.97
N TYR A 38 -1.55 4.38 4.17
CA TYR A 38 -0.71 5.23 5.02
C TYR A 38 -0.63 4.80 6.50
N MET A 39 -1.54 3.95 6.98
CA MET A 39 -1.46 3.35 8.32
C MET A 39 -0.46 2.21 8.42
N ASN A 40 -0.03 1.67 7.29
CA ASN A 40 0.96 0.61 7.28
C ASN A 40 2.37 1.14 7.58
N PRO A 41 3.18 0.31 8.26
CA PRO A 41 4.57 0.64 8.61
C PRO A 41 5.47 0.87 7.39
N SER A 42 5.05 0.33 6.24
CA SER A 42 5.73 0.43 4.95
C SER A 42 4.69 0.48 3.84
N THR A 43 5.14 0.78 2.62
CA THR A 43 4.32 0.72 1.41
C THR A 43 4.35 -0.66 0.74
N SER A 44 4.79 -1.71 1.43
CA SER A 44 4.91 -3.07 0.85
C SER A 44 3.53 -3.62 0.43
N ASP A 45 2.53 -3.46 1.31
CA ASP A 45 1.13 -3.82 1.07
C ASP A 45 0.56 -3.06 -0.14
N SER A 46 0.67 -1.73 -0.11
CA SER A 46 0.22 -0.88 -1.20
C SER A 46 0.96 -1.13 -2.51
N PHE A 47 2.21 -1.61 -2.46
CA PHE A 47 2.90 -2.07 -3.67
C PHE A 47 2.32 -3.38 -4.21
N VAL A 48 1.99 -4.33 -3.34
CA VAL A 48 1.33 -5.59 -3.74
C VAL A 48 -0.02 -5.32 -4.39
N GLU A 49 -0.85 -4.52 -3.74
CA GLU A 49 -2.19 -4.17 -4.22
C GLU A 49 -2.12 -3.25 -5.44
N GLY A 50 -1.27 -2.22 -5.42
CA GLY A 50 -1.09 -1.32 -6.55
C GLY A 50 -0.53 -1.99 -7.80
N PHE A 51 0.35 -2.98 -7.66
CA PHE A 51 0.78 -3.82 -8.79
C PHE A 51 -0.38 -4.67 -9.33
N ALA A 52 -1.21 -5.22 -8.44
CA ALA A 52 -2.37 -6.01 -8.83
C ALA A 52 -3.48 -5.17 -9.47
N GLU A 53 -3.55 -3.88 -9.16
CA GLU A 53 -4.40 -2.90 -9.84
C GLU A 53 -3.82 -2.48 -11.21
N PHE A 54 -2.50 -2.29 -11.29
CA PHE A 54 -1.79 -1.88 -12.51
C PHE A 54 -1.76 -2.96 -13.61
N MET A 55 -1.39 -4.19 -13.26
CA MET A 55 -1.16 -5.24 -14.25
C MET A 55 -2.40 -5.60 -15.11
N PRO A 56 -3.63 -5.61 -14.57
CA PRO A 56 -4.84 -5.78 -15.37
C PRO A 56 -5.01 -4.72 -16.46
N ALA A 57 -4.65 -3.46 -16.18
CA ALA A 57 -4.70 -2.40 -17.18
C ALA A 57 -3.71 -2.70 -18.32
N VAL A 58 -2.48 -3.10 -17.99
CA VAL A 58 -1.48 -3.53 -18.99
C VAL A 58 -1.94 -4.75 -19.79
N MET A 59 -2.53 -5.75 -19.15
CA MET A 59 -3.04 -6.95 -19.83
C MET A 59 -4.20 -6.59 -20.78
N THR A 60 -5.10 -5.73 -20.33
CA THR A 60 -6.26 -5.25 -21.11
C THR A 60 -5.79 -4.54 -22.37
N GLU A 61 -4.78 -3.68 -22.25
CA GLU A 61 -4.14 -3.01 -23.38
C GLU A 61 -3.49 -4.03 -24.33
N TYR A 62 -2.68 -4.95 -23.79
CA TYR A 62 -1.98 -5.96 -24.59
C TYR A 62 -2.93 -6.82 -25.44
N TYR A 63 -4.10 -7.18 -24.90
CA TYR A 63 -5.10 -7.97 -25.62
C TYR A 63 -6.08 -7.12 -26.45
N GLY A 64 -5.96 -5.79 -26.43
CA GLY A 64 -6.86 -4.87 -27.15
C GLY A 64 -8.33 -5.01 -26.72
N THR A 65 -8.58 -5.40 -25.47
CA THR A 65 -9.95 -5.57 -24.96
C THR A 65 -10.57 -4.21 -24.65
N SER A 66 -11.85 -4.02 -25.00
CA SER A 66 -12.57 -2.75 -24.88
C SER A 66 -12.96 -2.31 -23.46
N MET A 67 -12.38 -2.91 -22.41
CA MET A 67 -12.46 -2.28 -21.10
C MET A 67 -11.56 -1.05 -21.16
N ILE A 68 -12.07 0.11 -20.75
CA ILE A 68 -11.30 1.35 -20.73
C ILE A 68 -9.99 1.03 -20.00
N ALA A 69 -8.88 1.03 -20.75
CA ALA A 69 -7.56 0.78 -20.20
C ALA A 69 -7.40 1.73 -19.02
N GLY A 70 -7.12 1.15 -17.86
CA GLY A 70 -7.04 1.94 -16.64
C GLY A 70 -8.36 2.22 -15.94
N THR A 71 -9.34 1.33 -15.98
CA THR A 71 -10.43 1.33 -14.98
C THR A 71 -10.54 -0.04 -14.33
N MET A 72 -10.34 -0.13 -13.02
CA MET A 72 -10.62 -1.35 -12.26
C MET A 72 -11.24 -1.00 -10.91
N SER A 73 -12.17 -1.85 -10.45
CA SER A 73 -12.92 -1.66 -9.20
C SER A 73 -13.80 -0.39 -9.14
N GLY A 74 -14.10 0.23 -10.28
CA GLY A 74 -14.91 1.46 -10.37
C GLY A 74 -14.09 2.75 -10.26
N VAL A 75 -12.77 2.64 -10.19
CA VAL A 75 -11.81 3.74 -10.12
C VAL A 75 -10.97 3.75 -11.40
N SER A 76 -10.70 4.93 -11.97
CA SER A 76 -9.77 5.04 -13.08
C SER A 76 -8.33 5.07 -12.54
N ILE A 77 -7.45 4.20 -13.02
CA ILE A 77 -6.00 4.25 -12.75
C ILE A 77 -5.35 5.51 -13.33
N GLY A 78 -6.04 6.19 -14.26
CA GLY A 78 -5.66 7.49 -14.76
C GLY A 78 -6.11 8.64 -13.85
N ASP A 79 -6.91 8.36 -12.82
CA ASP A 79 -7.20 9.37 -11.81
C ASP A 79 -5.94 9.61 -10.96
N GLU A 80 -5.62 10.87 -10.73
CA GLU A 80 -4.48 11.27 -9.93
C GLU A 80 -4.79 11.06 -8.44
N PHE A 81 -4.37 9.92 -7.90
CA PHE A 81 -4.40 9.68 -6.46
C PHE A 81 -3.11 10.13 -5.79
N GLU A 82 -3.25 10.90 -4.72
CA GLU A 82 -2.16 11.15 -3.78
C GLU A 82 -2.18 10.08 -2.69
N ALA A 83 -1.01 9.66 -2.21
CA ALA A 83 -0.90 8.55 -1.27
C ALA A 83 -1.64 8.79 0.07
N TRP A 84 -1.89 10.04 0.45
CA TRP A 84 -2.64 10.41 1.66
C TRP A 84 -4.14 10.60 1.44
N ASP A 85 -4.64 10.50 0.21
CA ASP A 85 -6.07 10.65 -0.10
C ASP A 85 -6.92 9.60 0.62
N TYR A 86 -8.18 9.98 0.88
CA TYR A 86 -9.13 9.18 1.65
C TYR A 86 -8.57 8.68 2.99
N ALA A 87 -7.93 9.59 3.75
CA ALA A 87 -7.25 9.25 4.99
C ALA A 87 -6.21 8.15 4.80
N GLY A 88 -5.46 8.23 3.70
CA GLY A 88 -4.38 7.30 3.39
C GLY A 88 -4.80 5.98 2.76
N ALA A 89 -6.10 5.73 2.60
CA ALA A 89 -6.61 4.51 1.96
C ALA A 89 -6.35 4.47 0.46
N ALA A 90 -6.14 5.63 -0.17
CA ALA A 90 -5.84 5.72 -1.60
C ALA A 90 -4.43 5.25 -1.97
N GLU A 91 -3.55 4.92 -1.01
CA GLU A 91 -2.14 4.71 -1.30
C GLU A 91 -1.88 3.61 -2.35
N GLU A 92 -2.62 2.51 -2.34
CA GLU A 92 -2.50 1.47 -3.36
C GLU A 92 -2.93 1.95 -4.76
N HIS A 93 -3.93 2.82 -4.83
CA HIS A 93 -4.35 3.47 -6.07
C HIS A 93 -3.31 4.51 -6.51
N ALA A 94 -2.68 5.23 -5.58
CA ALA A 94 -1.55 6.11 -5.89
C ALA A 94 -0.37 5.31 -6.46
N VAL A 95 -0.10 4.10 -5.93
CA VAL A 95 0.92 3.21 -6.51
C VAL A 95 0.54 2.79 -7.93
N SER A 96 -0.67 2.30 -8.14
CA SER A 96 -1.09 1.81 -9.45
C SER A 96 -1.09 2.93 -10.49
N SER A 97 -1.55 4.13 -10.10
CA SER A 97 -1.55 5.34 -10.93
C SER A 97 -0.13 5.85 -11.18
N SER A 98 0.80 5.74 -10.23
CA SER A 98 2.22 6.03 -10.46
C SER A 98 2.82 5.08 -11.47
N LEU A 99 2.56 3.77 -11.34
CA LEU A 99 3.06 2.77 -12.29
C LEU A 99 2.48 2.98 -13.68
N TRP A 100 1.21 3.37 -13.76
CA TRP A 100 0.54 3.74 -15.00
C TRP A 100 1.12 5.01 -15.62
N SER A 101 1.33 6.06 -14.84
CA SER A 101 1.95 7.33 -15.26
C SER A 101 3.38 7.16 -15.76
N LEU A 102 4.12 6.20 -15.20
CA LEU A 102 5.43 5.78 -15.73
C LEU A 102 5.28 5.00 -17.05
N TYR A 103 4.24 4.18 -17.13
CA TYR A 103 3.88 3.31 -18.24
C TYR A 103 3.00 4.06 -19.24
N ASP A 104 3.56 5.08 -19.89
CA ASP A 104 2.85 5.83 -20.92
C ASP A 104 3.27 5.36 -22.32
N THR A 105 2.30 4.91 -23.12
CA THR A 105 2.46 4.72 -24.56
C THR A 105 1.87 5.92 -25.28
N ASP A 106 2.52 6.43 -26.34
CA ASP A 106 2.00 7.59 -27.10
C ASP A 106 0.54 7.40 -27.55
N ALA A 107 0.11 6.16 -27.75
CA ALA A 107 -1.26 5.78 -28.09
C ALA A 107 -2.24 5.92 -26.91
N HIS A 108 -1.79 5.70 -25.67
CA HIS A 108 -2.60 5.92 -24.47
C HIS A 108 -2.94 7.40 -24.33
N TYR A 109 -1.92 8.25 -24.39
CA TYR A 109 -2.09 9.71 -24.38
C TYR A 109 -3.05 10.19 -25.46
N GLU A 110 -2.89 9.70 -26.70
CA GLU A 110 -3.78 10.08 -27.79
C GLU A 110 -5.24 9.67 -27.52
N SER A 111 -5.45 8.45 -27.02
CA SER A 111 -6.78 7.92 -26.72
C SER A 111 -7.46 8.68 -25.59
N GLU A 112 -6.75 8.98 -24.51
CA GLU A 112 -7.27 9.74 -23.37
C GLU A 112 -7.57 11.18 -23.76
N ARG A 113 -6.68 11.82 -24.52
CA ARG A 113 -6.88 13.17 -25.07
C ARG A 113 -8.16 13.24 -25.90
N LEU A 114 -8.37 12.27 -26.80
CA LEU A 114 -9.57 12.19 -27.64
C LEU A 114 -10.83 11.91 -26.81
N PHE A 115 -10.73 11.03 -25.82
CA PHE A 115 -11.83 10.74 -24.91
C PHE A 115 -12.24 11.99 -24.12
N ARG A 116 -11.27 12.67 -23.49
CA ARG A 116 -11.50 13.89 -22.71
C ARG A 116 -12.06 15.02 -23.58
N GLU A 117 -11.50 15.22 -24.78
CA GLU A 117 -12.03 16.20 -25.73
C GLU A 117 -13.50 15.90 -26.06
N ASN A 118 -13.84 14.63 -26.30
CA ASN A 118 -15.20 14.22 -26.60
C ASN A 118 -16.17 14.45 -25.42
N GLU A 119 -15.76 14.15 -24.18
CA GLU A 119 -16.58 14.41 -22.98
C GLU A 119 -16.83 15.92 -22.79
N LEU A 120 -15.80 16.77 -22.92
CA LEU A 120 -15.95 18.22 -22.83
C LEU A 120 -16.89 18.77 -23.92
N ARG A 121 -16.80 18.22 -25.14
CA ARG A 121 -17.72 18.58 -26.24
C ARG A 121 -19.15 18.16 -25.95
N LYS A 122 -19.38 16.99 -25.36
CA LYS A 122 -20.72 16.55 -24.92
C LYS A 122 -21.27 17.48 -23.84
N THR A 123 -20.44 17.86 -22.86
CA THR A 123 -20.84 18.83 -21.83
C THR A 123 -21.26 20.15 -22.47
N LEU A 124 -20.46 20.72 -23.37
CA LEU A 124 -20.81 21.97 -24.07
C LEU A 124 -22.08 21.87 -24.95
N ALA A 125 -22.40 20.68 -25.45
CA ALA A 125 -23.59 20.44 -26.26
C ALA A 125 -24.89 20.36 -25.43
N ASP A 126 -24.79 20.22 -24.10
CA ASP A 126 -25.93 20.13 -23.19
C ASP A 126 -26.01 21.37 -22.28
N PRO A 127 -26.93 22.32 -22.56
CA PRO A 127 -27.09 23.52 -21.75
C PRO A 127 -27.40 23.25 -20.26
N ALA A 128 -28.06 22.13 -19.94
CA ALA A 128 -28.38 21.78 -18.55
C ALA A 128 -27.13 21.33 -17.79
N LEU A 129 -26.25 20.55 -18.43
CA LEU A 129 -24.95 20.17 -17.86
C LEU A 129 -24.04 21.38 -17.71
N VAL A 130 -24.01 22.28 -18.70
CA VAL A 130 -23.26 23.54 -18.61
C VAL A 130 -23.70 24.39 -17.43
N GLN A 131 -25.01 24.57 -17.25
CA GLN A 131 -25.55 25.31 -16.11
C GLN A 131 -25.16 24.65 -14.79
N TYR A 132 -25.35 23.33 -14.67
CA TYR A 132 -25.05 22.57 -13.48
C TYR A 132 -23.57 22.69 -13.06
N GLU A 133 -22.63 22.52 -14.00
CA GLU A 133 -21.20 22.61 -13.73
C GLU A 133 -20.76 24.04 -13.40
N ALA A 134 -21.34 25.04 -14.06
CA ALA A 134 -21.09 26.45 -13.76
C ALA A 134 -21.56 26.81 -12.33
N ASP A 135 -22.75 26.35 -11.94
CA ASP A 135 -23.29 26.52 -10.60
C ASP A 135 -22.42 25.84 -9.54
N LEU A 136 -21.96 24.60 -9.82
CA LEU A 136 -21.08 23.84 -8.93
C LEU A 136 -19.73 24.55 -8.71
N LYS A 137 -19.22 25.24 -9.74
CA LYS A 137 -17.98 26.01 -9.69
C LYS A 137 -18.17 27.45 -9.19
N GLY A 138 -19.41 27.91 -9.03
CA GLY A 138 -19.72 29.29 -8.62
C GLY A 138 -19.28 30.35 -9.64
N ILE A 139 -19.33 30.03 -10.94
CA ILE A 139 -18.97 30.93 -12.04
C ILE A 139 -20.15 31.10 -13.01
N THR A 140 -20.08 32.10 -13.87
CA THR A 140 -21.11 32.30 -14.92
C THR A 140 -21.04 31.22 -15.99
N ILE A 141 -22.14 30.99 -16.70
CA ILE A 141 -22.20 30.08 -17.85
C ILE A 141 -21.13 30.45 -18.90
N ASP A 142 -21.02 31.74 -19.23
CA ASP A 142 -20.06 32.22 -20.23
C ASP A 142 -18.61 31.96 -19.80
N GLU A 143 -18.29 32.16 -18.52
CA GLU A 143 -16.97 31.84 -17.97
C GLU A 143 -16.68 30.34 -18.03
N TYR A 144 -17.64 29.49 -17.65
CA TYR A 144 -17.50 28.05 -17.73
C TYR A 144 -17.29 27.58 -19.17
N GLN A 145 -18.11 28.04 -20.11
CA GLN A 145 -17.98 27.72 -21.54
C GLN A 145 -16.62 28.17 -22.09
N ALA A 146 -16.14 29.35 -21.71
CA ALA A 146 -14.83 29.85 -22.10
C ALA A 146 -13.68 29.01 -21.49
N GLN A 147 -13.83 28.49 -20.26
CA GLN A 147 -12.87 27.56 -19.67
C GLN A 147 -12.82 26.23 -20.43
N VAL A 148 -13.98 25.62 -20.70
CA VAL A 148 -14.04 24.34 -21.41
C VAL A 148 -13.53 24.47 -22.85
N ALA A 149 -13.87 25.55 -23.56
CA ALA A 149 -13.35 25.80 -24.91
C ALA A 149 -11.82 25.95 -24.93
N ARG A 150 -11.25 26.59 -23.91
CA ARG A 150 -9.79 26.69 -23.73
C ARG A 150 -9.16 25.32 -23.48
N GLU A 151 -9.75 24.50 -22.61
CA GLU A 151 -9.27 23.14 -22.32
C GLU A 151 -9.29 22.26 -23.57
N ILE A 152 -10.35 22.32 -24.39
CA ILE A 152 -10.40 21.67 -25.70
C ILE A 152 -9.25 22.16 -26.60
N GLY A 153 -9.00 23.47 -26.66
CA GLY A 153 -7.88 24.02 -27.44
C GLY A 153 -6.52 23.50 -27.00
N LEU A 154 -6.30 23.39 -25.68
CA LEU A 154 -5.08 22.81 -25.10
C LEU A 154 -4.93 21.32 -25.47
N LEU A 155 -5.99 20.53 -25.31
CA LEU A 155 -6.04 19.12 -25.74
C LEU A 155 -5.74 18.95 -27.23
N GLN A 156 -6.19 19.87 -28.08
CA GLN A 156 -5.93 19.83 -29.53
C GLN A 156 -4.50 20.23 -29.90
N SER A 157 -3.90 21.15 -29.14
CA SER A 157 -2.53 21.63 -29.38
C SER A 157 -1.45 20.63 -28.95
N GLY A 158 -1.80 19.67 -28.09
CA GLY A 158 -0.84 18.76 -27.45
C GLY A 158 -0.08 19.40 -26.28
N GLU A 159 -0.25 20.70 -26.02
CA GLU A 159 0.18 21.36 -24.78
C GLU A 159 -0.91 21.19 -23.72
N ASN A 160 -0.93 20.06 -23.01
CA ASN A 160 -1.86 19.86 -21.92
C ASN A 160 -1.16 19.51 -20.60
N THR A 161 -1.86 19.74 -19.50
CA THR A 161 -1.41 19.45 -18.13
C THR A 161 -1.00 18.01 -17.93
N PHE A 162 -1.61 17.08 -18.67
CA PHE A 162 -1.30 15.66 -18.61
C PHE A 162 0.16 15.36 -18.95
N LEU A 163 0.76 16.01 -19.96
CA LEU A 163 2.20 15.84 -20.25
C LEU A 163 3.10 16.41 -19.16
N ALA A 164 2.68 17.49 -18.50
CA ALA A 164 3.40 18.04 -17.37
C ALA A 164 3.30 17.12 -16.13
N GLN A 165 2.18 16.41 -15.99
CA GLN A 165 1.90 15.44 -14.92
C GLN A 165 2.58 14.08 -15.18
N ASN A 166 2.79 13.72 -16.46
CA ASN A 166 3.41 12.47 -16.93
C ASN A 166 4.70 12.74 -17.73
N PRO A 167 5.77 13.29 -17.12
CA PRO A 167 6.94 13.75 -17.86
C PRO A 167 7.89 12.62 -18.30
N VAL A 168 7.59 11.36 -17.97
CA VAL A 168 8.41 10.21 -18.33
C VAL A 168 7.57 9.16 -19.03
N ARG A 169 8.14 8.58 -20.09
CA ARG A 169 7.56 7.45 -20.80
C ARG A 169 8.50 6.25 -20.69
N LEU A 170 8.04 5.20 -20.04
CA LEU A 170 8.70 3.90 -19.98
C LEU A 170 7.80 2.88 -20.65
N ARG A 171 8.25 2.34 -21.79
CA ARG A 171 7.56 1.21 -22.41
C ARG A 171 7.53 0.00 -21.48
N PHE A 172 6.68 -0.99 -21.79
CA PHE A 172 6.63 -2.22 -20.99
C PHE A 172 8.00 -2.89 -20.86
N ASP A 173 8.80 -2.95 -21.93
CA ASP A 173 10.15 -3.53 -21.92
C ASP A 173 11.16 -2.71 -21.08
N GLU A 174 10.85 -1.45 -20.78
CA GLU A 174 11.64 -0.59 -19.89
C GLU A 174 11.23 -0.73 -18.41
N ILE A 175 9.94 -0.77 -18.09
CA ILE A 175 9.46 -0.84 -16.71
C ILE A 175 9.51 -2.28 -16.15
N TRP A 176 9.19 -3.28 -16.99
CA TRP A 176 9.07 -4.68 -16.58
C TRP A 176 10.35 -5.28 -15.97
N PRO A 177 11.57 -5.00 -16.46
CA PRO A 177 12.80 -5.48 -15.83
C PRO A 177 12.95 -5.08 -14.36
N VAL A 178 12.40 -3.93 -13.96
CA VAL A 178 12.37 -3.46 -12.57
C VAL A 178 11.30 -4.20 -11.78
N LEU A 179 10.06 -4.21 -12.28
CA LEU A 179 8.91 -4.79 -11.56
C LEU A 179 9.00 -6.31 -11.38
N ARG A 180 9.61 -7.02 -12.34
CA ARG A 180 9.77 -8.48 -12.26
C ARG A 180 10.86 -8.93 -11.27
N THR A 181 11.70 -7.99 -10.81
CA THR A 181 12.74 -8.25 -9.80
C THR A 181 12.15 -7.93 -8.44
N TYR A 182 12.52 -8.69 -7.40
CA TYR A 182 11.97 -8.47 -6.05
C TYR A 182 12.16 -7.02 -5.60
N GLN A 183 11.05 -6.33 -5.38
CA GLN A 183 11.00 -5.02 -4.74
C GLN A 183 10.38 -5.18 -3.36
N GLN A 184 11.00 -4.60 -2.35
CA GLN A 184 10.50 -4.69 -0.98
C GLN A 184 9.26 -3.80 -0.76
N ASP A 185 9.20 -2.65 -1.42
CA ASP A 185 8.21 -1.60 -1.24
C ASP A 185 8.25 -0.62 -2.44
N VAL A 186 7.39 0.41 -2.42
CA VAL A 186 7.32 1.44 -3.48
C VAL A 186 8.63 2.22 -3.62
N ALA A 187 9.33 2.45 -2.51
CA ALA A 187 10.58 3.21 -2.53
C ALA A 187 11.72 2.44 -3.22
N ALA A 188 11.73 1.10 -3.11
CA ALA A 188 12.65 0.24 -3.83
C ALA A 188 12.37 0.20 -5.34
N VAL A 189 11.09 0.28 -5.74
CA VAL A 189 10.70 0.46 -7.15
C VAL A 189 11.28 1.77 -7.69
N HIS A 190 11.06 2.88 -6.98
CA HIS A 190 11.62 4.18 -7.32
C HIS A 190 13.15 4.12 -7.48
N ASP A 191 13.85 3.63 -6.46
CA ASP A 191 15.32 3.56 -6.45
C ASP A 191 15.86 2.71 -7.61
N SER A 192 15.20 1.59 -7.91
CA SER A 192 15.55 0.73 -9.04
C SER A 192 15.33 1.42 -10.38
N LEU A 193 14.25 2.19 -10.54
CA LEU A 193 13.96 2.96 -11.76
C LEU A 193 14.99 4.07 -11.99
N VAL A 194 15.28 4.89 -10.97
CA VAL A 194 16.24 6.00 -11.10
C VAL A 194 17.69 5.49 -11.27
N SER A 195 18.02 4.34 -10.67
CA SER A 195 19.31 3.67 -10.87
C SER A 195 19.44 3.14 -12.31
N ARG A 196 18.37 2.56 -12.85
CA ARG A 196 18.35 2.03 -14.21
C ARG A 196 18.31 3.11 -15.29
N TYR A 197 17.59 4.20 -15.02
CA TYR A 197 17.34 5.29 -15.97
C TYR A 197 17.77 6.65 -15.39
N PRO A 198 19.07 6.86 -15.11
CA PRO A 198 19.55 8.08 -14.45
C PRO A 198 19.24 9.35 -15.25
N ALA A 199 19.22 9.26 -16.59
CA ALA A 199 18.84 10.38 -17.47
C ALA A 199 17.35 10.75 -17.37
N LYS A 200 16.48 9.82 -16.93
CA LYS A 200 15.03 10.04 -16.72
C LYS A 200 14.71 10.34 -15.25
N LYS A 201 15.70 10.43 -14.36
CA LYS A 201 15.50 10.59 -12.91
C LYS A 201 14.58 11.75 -12.55
N ALA A 202 14.79 12.94 -13.12
CA ALA A 202 13.96 14.10 -12.78
C ALA A 202 12.48 13.87 -13.10
N ALA A 203 12.20 13.27 -14.25
CA ALA A 203 10.84 12.97 -14.67
C ALA A 203 10.21 11.82 -13.87
N ILE A 204 10.98 10.78 -13.53
CA ILE A 204 10.54 9.72 -12.58
C ILE A 204 10.21 10.34 -11.22
N ASN A 205 11.07 11.23 -10.71
CA ASN A 205 10.81 11.92 -9.44
C ASN A 205 9.49 12.69 -9.49
N THR A 206 9.21 13.42 -10.58
CA THR A 206 7.95 14.16 -10.73
C THR A 206 6.74 13.24 -10.63
N VAL A 207 6.73 12.07 -11.28
CA VAL A 207 5.61 11.12 -11.17
C VAL A 207 5.39 10.68 -9.72
N PHE A 208 6.45 10.24 -9.03
CA PHE A 208 6.34 9.83 -7.63
C PHE A 208 5.91 11.00 -6.73
N VAL A 209 6.37 12.22 -6.99
CA VAL A 209 5.97 13.42 -6.24
C VAL A 209 4.49 13.74 -6.44
N ASN A 210 4.00 13.71 -7.68
CA ASN A 210 2.61 13.99 -8.01
C ASN A 210 1.63 13.02 -7.32
N HIS A 211 2.05 11.78 -7.08
CA HIS A 211 1.27 10.79 -6.35
C HIS A 211 1.59 10.71 -4.85
N GLY A 212 2.32 11.68 -4.30
CA GLY A 212 2.57 11.76 -2.87
C GLY A 212 3.61 10.79 -2.31
N PHE A 213 4.45 10.18 -3.15
CA PHE A 213 5.57 9.34 -2.74
C PHE A 213 6.83 10.16 -2.49
N TYR A 214 6.76 11.03 -1.49
CA TYR A 214 7.89 11.71 -0.90
C TYR A 214 7.71 11.82 0.62
N ARG A 215 8.82 11.98 1.34
CA ARG A 215 8.80 12.14 2.78
C ARG A 215 8.60 13.59 3.15
N ASP A 216 7.38 13.96 3.53
CA ASP A 216 7.12 15.28 4.10
C ASP A 216 7.88 15.44 5.41
N THR A 217 8.54 16.59 5.59
CA THR A 217 9.36 16.88 6.77
C THR A 217 8.71 17.88 7.71
N ARG A 218 7.53 18.41 7.35
CA ARG A 218 6.83 19.40 8.16
C ARG A 218 6.07 18.72 9.28
N ARG A 219 6.13 19.36 10.44
CA ARG A 219 5.45 18.89 11.65
C ARG A 219 3.94 19.06 11.49
N GLY A 220 3.18 18.05 11.89
CA GLY A 220 1.77 18.18 12.19
C GLY A 220 1.51 18.90 13.51
N ASN A 221 0.25 18.99 13.90
CA ASN A 221 -0.14 19.72 15.12
C ASN A 221 -0.04 18.84 16.39
N GLY A 222 0.24 17.53 16.23
CA GLY A 222 0.38 16.57 17.32
C GLY A 222 -0.96 16.15 17.96
N SER A 223 -2.08 16.47 17.32
CA SER A 223 -3.46 16.14 17.72
C SER A 223 -4.19 15.55 16.52
N TYR A 224 -5.15 14.66 16.76
CA TYR A 224 -5.93 14.10 15.65
C TYR A 224 -6.80 15.17 14.99
N ASP A 225 -6.63 15.33 13.68
CA ASP A 225 -7.47 16.14 12.82
C ASP A 225 -8.46 15.25 12.01
N PRO A 226 -9.72 15.69 11.79
CA PRO A 226 -10.64 14.95 10.94
C PRO A 226 -10.07 14.72 9.52
N GLY A 227 -10.01 13.46 9.12
CA GLY A 227 -9.44 13.04 7.82
C GLY A 227 -8.04 12.43 7.94
N GLU A 228 -7.45 12.43 9.14
CA GLU A 228 -6.20 11.70 9.37
C GLU A 228 -6.44 10.18 9.48
N PRO A 229 -5.51 9.38 8.96
CA PRO A 229 -5.51 7.95 9.15
C PRO A 229 -5.37 7.62 10.65
N PHE A 230 -6.25 6.77 11.19
CA PHE A 230 -6.15 6.29 12.56
C PHE A 230 -6.41 4.79 12.66
N ARG A 231 -5.90 4.16 13.73
CA ARG A 231 -6.10 2.75 14.02
C ARG A 231 -6.89 2.61 15.32
N PRO A 232 -8.15 2.18 15.25
CA PRO A 232 -8.98 2.06 16.43
C PRO A 232 -8.46 0.96 17.36
N ALA A 233 -8.28 1.29 18.64
CA ALA A 233 -7.95 0.31 19.68
C ALA A 233 -9.11 -0.69 19.92
N SER A 234 -10.35 -0.25 19.67
CA SER A 234 -11.57 -1.06 19.77
C SER A 234 -11.76 -2.02 18.58
N GLY A 235 -11.06 -1.78 17.45
CA GLY A 235 -11.30 -2.44 16.18
C GLY A 235 -12.44 -1.83 15.34
N ASP A 236 -13.19 -0.85 15.87
CA ASP A 236 -14.22 -0.12 15.12
C ASP A 236 -13.60 1.01 14.29
N ARG A 237 -13.57 0.86 12.97
CA ARG A 237 -12.93 1.80 12.03
C ARG A 237 -13.75 3.04 11.71
N LYS A 238 -14.93 3.23 12.32
CA LYS A 238 -15.86 4.29 11.90
C LYS A 238 -15.64 5.62 12.59
N THR A 239 -15.12 5.62 13.81
CA THR A 239 -14.95 6.84 14.61
C THR A 239 -13.66 6.77 15.39
N TYR A 240 -12.86 7.83 15.29
CA TYR A 240 -11.70 8.04 16.15
C TYR A 240 -12.12 8.13 17.62
N ALA A 241 -11.44 7.39 18.49
CA ALA A 241 -11.55 7.50 19.94
C ALA A 241 -10.29 8.14 20.53
N ALA A 242 -10.45 8.90 21.60
CA ALA A 242 -9.32 9.49 22.31
C ALA A 242 -8.32 8.40 22.74
N GLY A 243 -7.08 8.52 22.27
CA GLY A 243 -6.01 7.55 22.51
C GLY A 243 -5.79 6.54 21.39
N ASP A 244 -6.59 6.55 20.33
CA ASP A 244 -6.29 5.81 19.12
C ASP A 244 -5.01 6.35 18.46
N PRO A 245 -4.05 5.51 18.08
CA PRO A 245 -2.91 5.95 17.29
C PRO A 245 -3.38 6.46 15.93
N PHE A 246 -2.86 7.62 15.52
CA PHE A 246 -3.14 8.26 14.24
C PHE A 246 -1.86 8.74 13.57
N THR A 247 -1.98 9.07 12.29
CA THR A 247 -0.91 9.66 11.50
C THR A 247 -1.07 11.18 11.49
N ASP A 248 -0.15 11.90 12.14
CA ASP A 248 -0.16 13.36 12.30
C ASP A 248 0.28 14.04 10.99
N TYR A 249 -0.70 14.44 10.18
CA TYR A 249 -0.51 15.10 8.90
C TYR A 249 0.07 16.51 9.08
N PRO A 250 0.90 17.00 8.15
CA PRO A 250 1.52 18.31 8.26
C PRO A 250 0.47 19.43 8.27
N THR A 251 0.67 20.44 9.12
CA THR A 251 -0.20 21.61 9.15
C THR A 251 -0.17 22.33 7.80
N GLY A 252 -1.34 22.49 7.17
CA GLY A 252 -1.47 23.05 5.82
C GLY A 252 -1.38 22.03 4.68
N GLY A 253 -1.50 20.73 4.98
CA GLY A 253 -1.52 19.65 3.99
C GLY A 253 -0.13 19.30 3.48
N PHE A 254 0.02 18.16 2.80
CA PHE A 254 1.28 17.66 2.23
C PHE A 254 1.78 18.58 1.10
N ARG A 255 3.10 18.72 0.99
CA ARG A 255 3.74 19.61 0.02
C ARG A 255 5.19 19.24 -0.18
N TYR A 256 5.53 18.97 -1.44
CA TYR A 256 6.91 18.85 -1.88
C TYR A 256 7.51 20.24 -2.11
N THR A 257 8.66 20.51 -1.49
CA THR A 257 9.40 21.77 -1.63
C THR A 257 10.71 21.62 -2.40
N GLY A 258 11.07 20.39 -2.76
CA GLY A 258 12.29 20.06 -3.50
C GLY A 258 13.44 19.56 -2.62
N ILE A 259 13.27 19.59 -1.29
CA ILE A 259 14.29 19.12 -0.32
C ILE A 259 13.98 17.73 0.21
N GLU A 260 12.74 17.27 0.05
CA GLU A 260 12.26 15.99 0.56
C GLU A 260 12.82 14.82 -0.24
N THR A 261 12.95 13.66 0.42
CA THR A 261 13.36 12.42 -0.24
C THR A 261 12.19 11.82 -1.01
N VAL A 262 12.36 11.60 -2.31
CA VAL A 262 11.37 10.92 -3.18
C VAL A 262 11.46 9.40 -3.05
N GLY A 263 10.33 8.71 -3.18
CA GLY A 263 10.18 7.26 -3.09
C GLY A 263 9.39 6.78 -1.86
N PRO A 264 9.77 7.16 -0.62
CA PRO A 264 8.97 6.81 0.55
C PRO A 264 7.85 7.82 0.74
N ALA A 265 6.59 7.37 0.75
CA ALA A 265 5.50 8.17 1.27
C ALA A 265 5.58 8.18 2.81
N GLY A 266 5.55 9.34 3.47
CA GLY A 266 5.56 9.41 4.94
C GLY A 266 5.56 10.84 5.47
N ASP A 267 5.32 10.98 6.77
CA ASP A 267 5.38 12.26 7.50
C ASP A 267 6.72 12.46 8.24
N TYR A 268 6.82 13.59 8.95
CA TYR A 268 8.00 13.98 9.71
C TYR A 268 8.40 13.00 10.82
N GLN A 269 7.46 12.20 11.35
CA GLN A 269 7.73 11.20 12.38
C GLN A 269 8.25 9.90 11.76
N ARG A 270 7.86 9.61 10.53
CA ARG A 270 8.17 8.37 9.81
C ARG A 270 9.35 8.57 8.86
N THR A 271 10.50 8.88 9.46
CA THR A 271 11.75 9.19 8.74
C THR A 271 12.24 8.06 7.82
N THR A 272 11.79 6.82 8.06
CA THR A 272 12.22 5.61 7.35
C THR A 272 11.03 4.77 6.88
N ARG A 273 9.95 5.32 6.31
CA ARG A 273 8.86 4.53 5.68
C ARG A 273 9.33 3.77 4.42
N ARG A 274 10.23 2.84 4.69
CA ARG A 274 11.07 1.90 3.94
C ARG A 274 11.39 0.67 4.84
N SER A 275 11.35 0.84 6.17
CA SER A 275 11.32 -0.18 7.22
C SER A 275 10.99 0.49 8.56
N THR A 276 10.06 -0.03 9.37
CA THR A 276 9.96 0.50 10.74
C THR A 276 11.15 0.03 11.55
N GLU A 277 12.01 0.97 11.92
CA GLU A 277 12.74 0.82 13.16
C GLU A 277 11.72 0.75 14.30
N PRO A 278 11.88 -0.18 15.25
CA PRO A 278 11.04 -0.21 16.43
C PRO A 278 11.14 1.14 17.15
N LEU A 279 10.00 1.66 17.61
CA LEU A 279 9.94 2.96 18.28
C LEU A 279 10.90 2.97 19.48
N PRO A 280 11.65 4.07 19.71
CA PRO A 280 12.41 4.25 20.94
C PRO A 280 11.57 3.88 22.16
N GLY A 281 12.13 3.07 23.06
CA GLY A 281 11.42 2.56 24.23
C GLY A 281 10.75 1.19 24.05
N HIS A 282 10.56 0.69 22.82
CA HIS A 282 10.04 -0.67 22.56
C HIS A 282 11.14 -1.73 22.52
N PHE A 283 12.20 -1.52 23.28
CA PHE A 283 13.32 -2.45 23.35
C PHE A 283 13.54 -2.92 24.78
N ILE A 284 13.94 -4.18 24.90
CA ILE A 284 14.59 -4.71 26.09
C ILE A 284 16.08 -4.73 25.82
N LYS A 285 16.85 -3.98 26.61
CA LYS A 285 18.30 -4.00 26.53
C LYS A 285 18.83 -5.19 27.31
N THR A 286 19.74 -5.95 26.72
CA THR A 286 20.33 -7.16 27.30
C THR A 286 21.85 -7.02 27.33
N PRO A 287 22.56 -7.65 28.29
CA PRO A 287 24.02 -7.68 28.27
C PRO A 287 24.59 -8.64 27.22
N VAL A 288 23.76 -9.53 26.66
CA VAL A 288 24.16 -10.56 25.70
C VAL A 288 23.30 -10.46 24.44
N ASP A 289 23.96 -10.40 23.28
CA ASP A 289 23.33 -10.31 21.96
C ASP A 289 22.95 -11.70 21.42
N VAL A 290 21.77 -12.18 21.80
CA VAL A 290 21.20 -13.41 21.21
C VAL A 290 20.47 -13.05 19.91
N PRO A 291 20.63 -13.80 18.81
CA PRO A 291 20.01 -13.46 17.53
C PRO A 291 18.48 -13.37 17.52
N LEU A 292 17.82 -14.21 18.31
CA LEU A 292 16.39 -14.47 18.24
C LEU A 292 15.78 -14.59 19.62
N TYR A 293 14.59 -14.01 19.76
CA TYR A 293 13.77 -14.07 20.96
C TYR A 293 12.35 -14.42 20.58
N VAL A 294 11.67 -15.10 21.48
CA VAL A 294 10.22 -15.31 21.42
C VAL A 294 9.58 -14.31 22.35
N VAL A 295 8.64 -13.53 21.82
CA VAL A 295 7.76 -12.67 22.61
C VAL A 295 6.37 -13.29 22.61
N ARG A 296 5.82 -13.56 23.80
CA ARG A 296 4.44 -13.99 23.99
C ARG A 296 3.65 -12.82 24.56
N VAL A 297 2.49 -12.57 24.00
CA VAL A 297 1.55 -11.56 24.49
C VAL A 297 0.27 -12.30 24.85
N GLU A 298 -0.08 -12.29 26.13
CA GLU A 298 -1.17 -13.06 26.71
C GLU A 298 -2.21 -12.11 27.31
N TYR A 299 -3.34 -11.96 26.62
CA TYR A 299 -4.42 -11.08 27.06
C TYR A 299 -5.24 -11.75 28.16
N GLU A 300 -5.45 -11.03 29.27
CA GLU A 300 -6.14 -11.59 30.43
C GLU A 300 -7.63 -11.83 30.19
N ASP A 301 -8.26 -10.90 29.48
CA ASP A 301 -9.71 -10.87 29.25
C ASP A 301 -10.12 -11.52 27.93
N ARG A 302 -9.18 -11.64 26.98
CA ARG A 302 -9.42 -12.12 25.62
C ARG A 302 -8.34 -13.12 25.19
N PRO A 303 -8.27 -14.32 25.80
CA PRO A 303 -7.19 -15.28 25.52
C PRO A 303 -7.06 -15.68 24.04
N TRP A 304 -8.14 -15.58 23.25
CA TRP A 304 -8.11 -15.83 21.80
C TRP A 304 -7.35 -14.77 20.99
N LYS A 305 -7.04 -13.60 21.58
CA LYS A 305 -6.15 -12.59 20.99
C LYS A 305 -4.68 -12.86 21.30
N SER A 306 -4.37 -13.75 22.25
CA SER A 306 -3.00 -14.03 22.66
C SER A 306 -2.19 -14.60 21.51
N TYR A 307 -0.95 -14.15 21.37
CA TYR A 307 -0.09 -14.54 20.27
C TYR A 307 1.36 -14.71 20.71
N ARG A 308 2.11 -15.38 19.85
CA ARG A 308 3.55 -15.59 20.01
C ARG A 308 4.23 -15.13 18.73
N THR A 309 5.20 -14.24 18.86
CA THR A 309 6.03 -13.79 17.75
C THR A 309 7.50 -14.13 18.00
N LEU A 310 8.24 -14.32 16.91
CA LEU A 310 9.70 -14.50 16.92
C LEU A 310 10.31 -13.20 16.44
N VAL A 311 11.15 -12.58 17.26
CA VAL A 311 11.79 -11.30 16.96
C VAL A 311 13.30 -11.46 16.89
N SER A 312 13.98 -10.64 16.08
CA SER A 312 15.43 -10.61 16.03
C SER A 312 15.98 -9.51 16.94
N GLY A 313 16.86 -9.88 17.86
CA GLY A 313 17.63 -8.92 18.65
C GLY A 313 18.83 -8.42 17.87
N THR A 314 19.16 -7.14 17.94
CA THR A 314 20.36 -6.54 17.31
C THR A 314 21.01 -5.55 18.25
N ASP A 315 22.33 -5.53 18.32
CA ASP A 315 23.10 -4.67 19.22
C ASP A 315 22.66 -4.77 20.67
N ALA A 316 22.33 -6.00 21.09
CA ALA A 316 21.83 -6.30 22.43
C ALA A 316 20.52 -5.56 22.78
N MET A 317 19.72 -5.22 21.77
CA MET A 317 18.37 -4.67 21.88
C MET A 317 17.35 -5.67 21.32
N VAL A 318 16.36 -6.03 22.12
CA VAL A 318 15.29 -6.95 21.73
C VAL A 318 14.00 -6.16 21.53
N PRO A 319 13.45 -6.09 20.30
CA PRO A 319 12.20 -5.38 20.10
C PRO A 319 11.04 -6.15 20.75
N VAL A 320 10.20 -5.43 21.48
CA VAL A 320 9.02 -5.99 22.16
C VAL A 320 7.74 -5.29 21.68
N PRO A 321 6.86 -5.98 20.95
CA PRO A 321 5.54 -5.45 20.66
C PRO A 321 4.71 -5.46 21.95
N VAL A 322 4.33 -4.27 22.42
CA VAL A 322 3.46 -4.12 23.58
C VAL A 322 2.07 -3.68 23.13
N PRO A 323 0.99 -4.33 23.59
CA PRO A 323 -0.36 -3.91 23.26
C PRO A 323 -0.66 -2.46 23.69
N PRO A 324 -1.60 -1.78 23.00
CA PRO A 324 -2.01 -0.43 23.35
C PRO A 324 -2.44 -0.30 24.81
N PRO A 325 -2.40 0.91 25.42
CA PRO A 325 -2.76 1.14 26.83
C PRO A 325 -4.14 0.62 27.26
N ALA A 326 -5.09 0.51 26.33
CA ALA A 326 -6.42 -0.02 26.59
C ALA A 326 -6.46 -1.55 26.77
N GLU A 327 -5.42 -2.28 26.37
CA GLU A 327 -5.38 -3.73 26.44
C GLU A 327 -4.45 -4.23 27.55
N LYS A 328 -5.00 -5.11 28.40
CA LYS A 328 -4.28 -5.73 29.51
C LYS A 328 -3.71 -7.07 29.07
N ALA A 329 -2.38 -7.16 29.09
CA ALA A 329 -1.68 -8.36 28.68
C ALA A 329 -0.44 -8.60 29.54
N GLY A 330 -0.12 -9.87 29.77
CA GLY A 330 1.20 -10.31 30.18
C GLY A 330 2.10 -10.44 28.95
N ILE A 331 3.29 -9.85 28.99
CA ILE A 331 4.32 -10.01 27.96
C ILE A 331 5.44 -10.86 28.53
N THR A 332 5.74 -11.99 27.88
CA THR A 332 6.88 -12.84 28.21
C THR A 332 7.90 -12.82 27.08
N VAL A 333 9.17 -12.56 27.39
CA VAL A 333 10.28 -12.61 26.43
C VAL A 333 11.25 -13.70 26.83
N VAL A 334 11.64 -14.55 25.88
CA VAL A 334 12.65 -15.60 26.09
C VAL A 334 13.62 -15.71 24.92
N PRO A 335 14.93 -15.90 25.16
CA PRO A 335 15.90 -16.12 24.09
C PRO A 335 15.73 -17.50 23.43
N VAL A 336 16.07 -17.60 22.16
CA VAL A 336 15.91 -18.84 21.36
C VAL A 336 17.26 -19.45 21.02
N GLY A 337 17.34 -20.78 21.09
CA GLY A 337 18.53 -21.54 20.69
C GLY A 337 19.69 -21.49 21.69
N VAL A 338 19.45 -20.96 22.89
CA VAL A 338 20.41 -20.90 24.00
C VAL A 338 19.75 -21.38 25.29
N LYS A 339 20.55 -21.75 26.29
CA LYS A 339 20.05 -21.97 27.66
C LYS A 339 19.90 -20.61 28.34
N TYR A 340 18.88 -20.46 29.17
CA TYR A 340 18.59 -19.25 29.94
C TYR A 340 17.94 -19.62 31.27
N GLU A 341 18.09 -18.78 32.28
CA GLU A 341 17.55 -19.03 33.63
C GLU A 341 16.47 -18.02 34.04
N SER A 342 16.45 -16.84 33.42
CA SER A 342 15.54 -15.75 33.80
C SER A 342 14.73 -15.25 32.61
N PRO A 343 13.54 -15.83 32.31
CA PRO A 343 12.63 -15.23 31.34
C PRO A 343 12.19 -13.84 31.83
N LEU A 344 12.02 -12.89 30.91
CA LEU A 344 11.45 -11.60 31.26
C LEU A 344 9.93 -11.68 31.19
N PHE A 345 9.25 -11.21 32.24
CA PHE A 345 7.82 -10.98 32.24
C PHE A 345 7.52 -9.56 32.69
N PHE A 346 6.61 -8.87 31.99
CA PHE A 346 6.05 -7.59 32.42
C PHE A 346 4.61 -7.42 31.94
N ARG A 347 3.87 -6.50 32.56
CA ARG A 347 2.50 -6.17 32.17
C ARG A 347 2.49 -5.04 31.13
N SER A 348 1.57 -5.10 30.16
CA SER A 348 1.40 -4.02 29.18
C SER A 348 1.09 -2.69 29.88
N GLU A 349 0.36 -2.73 30.99
CA GLU A 349 0.02 -1.57 31.79
C GLU A 349 1.25 -0.92 32.45
N ASP A 350 2.20 -1.73 32.92
CA ASP A 350 3.45 -1.24 33.48
C ASP A 350 4.31 -0.57 32.41
N PHE A 351 4.40 -1.19 31.23
CA PHE A 351 5.08 -0.60 30.09
C PHE A 351 4.45 0.74 29.69
N ASN A 352 3.13 0.76 29.49
CA ASN A 352 2.41 1.93 29.02
C ASN A 352 2.51 3.10 30.02
N ARG A 353 2.47 2.84 31.33
CA ARG A 353 2.72 3.87 32.36
C ARG A 353 4.11 4.47 32.32
N ASN A 354 5.10 3.68 31.90
CA ASN A 354 6.51 4.08 31.87
C ASN A 354 7.00 4.44 30.46
N PHE A 355 6.12 4.45 29.45
CA PHE A 355 6.53 4.55 28.05
C PHE A 355 7.28 5.86 27.75
N ALA A 356 6.86 6.99 28.30
CA ALA A 356 7.56 8.26 28.10
C ALA A 356 9.03 8.21 28.57
N ALA A 357 9.28 7.58 29.72
CA ALA A 357 10.63 7.38 30.23
C ALA A 357 11.42 6.35 29.41
N ALA A 358 10.75 5.28 28.96
CA ALA A 358 11.33 4.28 28.07
C ALA A 358 11.77 4.90 26.74
N ALA A 359 10.91 5.70 26.11
CA ALA A 359 11.18 6.38 24.86
C ALA A 359 12.37 7.34 24.97
N ALA A 360 12.44 8.12 26.06
CA ALA A 360 13.56 9.02 26.33
C ALA A 360 14.90 8.28 26.52
N ARG A 361 14.87 7.07 27.08
CA ARG A 361 16.07 6.22 27.23
C ARG A 361 16.42 5.42 25.96
N GLY A 362 15.49 5.31 25.02
CA GLY A 362 15.61 4.42 23.85
C GLY A 362 15.22 2.95 24.12
N TYR A 363 14.98 2.55 25.36
CA TYR A 363 14.56 1.19 25.75
C TYR A 363 13.70 1.20 27.02
N TYR A 364 12.86 0.18 27.16
CA TYR A 364 11.95 0.04 28.30
C TYR A 364 12.69 -0.29 29.58
N LEU A 365 13.37 -1.42 29.62
CA LEU A 365 14.15 -1.86 30.76
C LEU A 365 15.37 -2.67 30.30
N GLU A 366 16.33 -2.80 31.21
CA GLU A 366 17.44 -3.73 31.05
C GLU A 366 17.07 -5.08 31.68
N HIS A 367 17.36 -6.17 30.99
CA HIS A 367 17.13 -7.52 31.52
C HIS A 367 18.27 -8.46 31.14
N ASP A 368 18.79 -9.16 32.14
CA ASP A 368 19.77 -10.22 31.95
C ASP A 368 19.07 -11.57 32.00
N PHE A 369 18.94 -12.21 30.84
CA PHE A 369 18.31 -13.53 30.72
C PHE A 369 19.13 -14.67 31.35
N LYS A 370 20.36 -14.38 31.84
CA LYS A 370 21.32 -15.38 32.33
C LYS A 370 21.57 -16.46 31.29
N VAL A 371 21.94 -16.01 30.10
CA VAL A 371 22.22 -16.88 28.95
C VAL A 371 23.48 -17.70 29.21
N SER A 372 23.42 -19.00 28.94
CA SER A 372 24.58 -19.89 29.02
C SER A 372 24.66 -20.83 27.81
N GLY A 373 25.88 -21.29 27.54
CA GLY A 373 26.20 -22.13 26.39
C GLY A 373 26.49 -21.32 25.11
N PRO A 374 26.71 -22.02 23.98
CA PRO A 374 27.04 -21.37 22.72
C PRO A 374 25.83 -20.60 22.17
N ILE A 375 26.07 -19.34 21.79
CA ILE A 375 25.07 -18.51 21.09
C ILE A 375 25.03 -18.97 19.63
N PRO A 376 23.85 -19.31 19.09
CA PRO A 376 23.74 -19.75 17.70
C PRO A 376 24.17 -18.61 16.76
N PRO A 377 24.75 -18.91 15.59
CA PRO A 377 24.96 -17.90 14.57
C PRO A 377 23.62 -17.30 14.12
N ARG A 378 23.59 -15.99 13.81
CA ARG A 378 22.41 -15.33 13.20
C ARG A 378 22.07 -16.06 11.90
N THR A 379 21.08 -16.93 11.95
CA THR A 379 20.61 -17.73 10.82
C THR A 379 19.27 -17.19 10.36
N VAL A 380 19.14 -16.98 9.05
CA VAL A 380 17.90 -16.53 8.41
C VAL A 380 16.85 -17.63 8.56
N VAL A 381 15.83 -17.42 9.41
CA VAL A 381 14.75 -18.40 9.58
C VAL A 381 13.92 -18.46 8.29
N LYS A 382 13.92 -19.63 7.64
CA LYS A 382 12.99 -19.95 6.55
C LYS A 382 11.61 -20.20 7.18
N ALA A 383 10.60 -19.39 6.85
CA ALA A 383 9.25 -19.59 7.33
C ALA A 383 8.72 -20.96 6.86
N GLY A 384 8.41 -21.84 7.81
CA GLY A 384 7.78 -23.14 7.56
C GLY A 384 6.29 -22.97 7.30
N GLY A 385 5.80 -23.64 6.25
CA GLY A 385 4.39 -23.57 5.84
C GLY A 385 3.44 -24.20 6.86
N THR A 386 2.26 -23.60 7.02
CA THR A 386 1.12 -24.20 7.71
C THR A 386 -0.10 -24.20 6.79
N SER A 387 -0.54 -25.40 6.47
CA SER A 387 -1.77 -25.77 5.76
C SER A 387 -2.99 -25.78 6.71
N GLY A 388 -4.15 -25.29 6.26
CA GLY A 388 -5.45 -25.68 6.84
C GLY A 388 -6.58 -24.65 6.65
N PRO A 389 -7.81 -25.05 6.25
CA PRO A 389 -8.83 -24.15 5.67
C PRO A 389 -9.88 -23.69 6.69
N GLY A 390 -10.43 -22.48 6.49
CA GLY A 390 -11.59 -21.97 7.23
C GLY A 390 -12.46 -21.07 6.35
N ARG A 391 -13.69 -21.53 6.08
CA ARG A 391 -14.74 -20.84 5.31
C ARG A 391 -15.38 -19.70 6.10
N GLY A 392 -15.50 -18.54 5.42
CA GLY A 392 -16.67 -17.65 5.30
C GLY A 392 -17.55 -17.26 6.49
N SER A 393 -17.79 -15.95 6.62
CA SER A 393 -19.12 -15.35 6.66
C SER A 393 -19.04 -13.84 6.41
N GLY A 394 -19.90 -13.33 5.53
CA GLY A 394 -20.02 -11.91 5.21
C GLY A 394 -20.98 -11.18 6.14
N LEU A 395 -20.93 -9.84 6.07
CA LEU A 395 -21.99 -8.88 6.38
C LEU A 395 -21.41 -7.47 6.22
N PHE A 396 -21.88 -6.70 5.24
CA PHE A 396 -22.52 -5.38 5.39
C PHE A 396 -22.77 -4.73 4.03
N THR A 397 -24.01 -4.29 3.88
CA THR A 397 -24.66 -3.70 2.71
C THR A 397 -24.67 -2.17 2.78
N ALA A 398 -24.44 -1.50 1.65
CA ALA A 398 -25.05 -0.20 1.32
C ALA A 398 -25.11 -0.08 -0.22
N GLN A 399 -26.26 0.36 -0.72
CA GLN A 399 -26.81 0.04 -2.05
C GLN A 399 -26.55 1.14 -3.09
N GLY A 400 -26.19 0.74 -4.32
CA GLY A 400 -26.08 1.62 -5.49
C GLY A 400 -26.85 1.08 -6.71
N PRO A 401 -27.19 1.93 -7.70
CA PRO A 401 -28.05 1.57 -8.85
C PRO A 401 -27.52 0.44 -9.73
N ALA A 402 -26.20 0.24 -9.75
CA ALA A 402 -25.53 -0.78 -10.55
C ALA A 402 -25.91 -2.23 -10.18
N LEU A 403 -26.36 -2.48 -8.94
CA LEU A 403 -26.77 -3.83 -8.52
C LEU A 403 -28.24 -4.18 -8.82
N ARG A 404 -29.11 -3.20 -9.18
CA ARG A 404 -30.48 -3.52 -9.67
C ARG A 404 -30.45 -4.20 -11.03
N ALA A 405 -29.42 -3.91 -11.84
CA ALA A 405 -29.20 -4.58 -13.12
C ALA A 405 -28.70 -6.03 -12.92
N LEU A 406 -27.97 -6.31 -11.83
CA LEU A 406 -27.50 -7.65 -11.49
C LEU A 406 -28.59 -8.54 -10.88
N GLU A 407 -29.54 -7.95 -10.15
CA GLU A 407 -30.68 -8.67 -9.57
C GLU A 407 -31.63 -9.23 -10.65
N MET A 408 -31.73 -8.56 -11.81
CA MET A 408 -32.45 -9.07 -12.97
C MET A 408 -31.70 -10.22 -13.69
N ALA A 409 -30.38 -10.34 -13.52
CA ALA A 409 -29.59 -11.46 -14.04
C ALA A 409 -29.63 -12.69 -13.12
N GLY A 410 -30.08 -12.53 -11.87
CA GLY A 410 -30.27 -13.61 -10.90
C GLY A 410 -31.53 -14.46 -11.09
N SER A 411 -32.37 -14.17 -12.10
CA SER A 411 -33.66 -14.86 -12.33
C SER A 411 -33.56 -16.20 -13.07
N GLY A 412 -32.35 -16.73 -13.30
CA GLY A 412 -32.17 -18.13 -13.73
C GLY A 412 -32.45 -18.44 -15.20
N ASP A 413 -32.18 -17.54 -16.15
CA ASP A 413 -32.21 -17.88 -17.58
C ASP A 413 -30.88 -18.53 -18.02
N VAL A 414 -30.92 -19.83 -18.29
CA VAL A 414 -29.77 -20.73 -18.53
C VAL A 414 -29.18 -20.65 -19.95
N ARG A 415 -29.50 -19.62 -20.74
CA ARG A 415 -29.03 -19.51 -22.14
C ARG A 415 -27.64 -18.88 -22.33
N GLY A 416 -27.00 -18.38 -21.27
CA GLY A 416 -25.68 -17.72 -21.34
C GLY A 416 -24.46 -18.60 -21.06
N LEU A 417 -24.64 -19.86 -20.65
CA LEU A 417 -23.54 -20.73 -20.18
C LEU A 417 -22.46 -21.13 -21.22
N PRO A 418 -22.63 -21.04 -22.56
CA PRO A 418 -21.58 -21.45 -23.50
C PRO A 418 -20.41 -20.45 -23.66
N VAL A 419 -20.52 -19.21 -23.19
CA VAL A 419 -19.51 -18.16 -23.50
C VAL A 419 -18.34 -18.11 -22.50
N LEU A 420 -18.50 -18.71 -21.31
CA LEU A 420 -17.49 -18.65 -20.24
C LEU A 420 -16.44 -19.77 -20.26
N LEU A 421 -16.62 -20.84 -21.04
CA LEU A 421 -15.72 -22.01 -21.03
C LEU A 421 -14.64 -22.00 -22.12
N VAL A 422 -14.66 -21.04 -23.04
CA VAL A 422 -13.70 -20.95 -24.15
C VAL A 422 -12.36 -20.27 -23.76
N PRO A 423 -12.26 -19.31 -22.82
CA PRO A 423 -10.97 -18.65 -22.55
C PRO A 423 -10.03 -19.49 -21.67
N VAL A 424 -10.57 -20.32 -20.77
CA VAL A 424 -9.77 -21.02 -19.74
C VAL A 424 -9.01 -22.21 -20.33
N THR A 425 -9.59 -22.92 -21.30
CA THR A 425 -8.92 -24.03 -22.02
C THR A 425 -7.85 -23.53 -23.00
N GLY A 426 -8.03 -22.35 -23.60
CA GLY A 426 -7.03 -21.74 -24.48
C GLY A 426 -5.74 -21.33 -23.75
N ILE A 427 -5.86 -20.80 -22.54
CA ILE A 427 -4.70 -20.36 -21.73
C ILE A 427 -3.88 -21.55 -21.22
N ILE A 428 -4.54 -22.65 -20.83
CA ILE A 428 -3.85 -23.89 -20.42
C ILE A 428 -3.14 -24.54 -21.62
N ALA A 429 -3.76 -24.55 -22.80
CA ALA A 429 -3.14 -25.08 -24.03
C ALA A 429 -1.91 -24.27 -24.49
N ALA A 430 -1.95 -22.94 -24.38
CA ALA A 430 -0.81 -22.07 -24.71
C ALA A 430 0.38 -22.31 -23.76
N PHE A 431 0.12 -22.59 -22.48
CA PHE A 431 1.16 -22.90 -21.49
C PHE A 431 1.86 -24.24 -21.77
N PHE A 432 1.14 -25.26 -22.25
CA PHE A 432 1.73 -26.54 -22.65
C PHE A 432 2.45 -26.49 -24.01
N LEU A 433 2.00 -25.66 -24.95
CA LEU A 433 2.67 -25.47 -26.25
C LEU A 433 4.01 -24.73 -26.13
N LEU A 434 4.16 -23.83 -25.16
CA LEU A 434 5.44 -23.14 -24.90
C LEU A 434 6.50 -24.02 -24.24
N LYS A 435 6.09 -25.09 -23.54
CA LYS A 435 7.02 -26.03 -22.90
C LYS A 435 7.65 -27.02 -23.89
N LYS A 436 7.03 -27.25 -25.05
CA LYS A 436 7.46 -28.25 -26.05
C LYS A 436 8.46 -27.73 -27.09
N LYS A 437 8.90 -26.46 -27.00
CA LYS A 437 9.84 -25.83 -27.94
C LYS A 437 11.29 -25.74 -27.42
N LYS A 438 11.63 -26.47 -26.35
CA LYS A 438 12.98 -26.52 -25.78
C LYS A 438 13.52 -27.95 -25.59
N GLU A 439 13.15 -28.86 -26.47
CA GLU A 439 13.84 -30.14 -26.68
C GLU A 439 14.13 -30.35 -28.16
#